data_AF-A0A2N6VMX2-F1
#
_entry.id   AF-A0A2N6VMX2-F1
#
_cell.length_a   1.000
_cell.length_b   1.000
_cell.length_c   1.000
_cell.angle_alpha   90.00
_cell.angle_beta   90.00
_cell.angle_gamma   90.00
#
_symmetry.space_group_name_H-M   'P 1'
#
loop_
_entity.id
_entity.type
_entity.pdbx_description
1 polymer ?
#
loop_
_entity_poly.entity_id
_entity_poly.type
_entity_poly.pdbx_seq_one_letter_code
_entity_poly.pdbx_strand_id
1 'polypeptide(L)'
;MKIKSLATTLGLVALLSSGGLSPALGTGAEATKQVDIYNLGMQVGDRNTDRAFTWYTKKIGEQSVKIAPAKEMVGGKLPEGARTVKEEKPGVSIDRARLYHQAHVTGLKANTRYAYQVGSDKNGWSDVYSFSTPKSFSTDSGEFLAVGDPQIGSGNGKPNDAEGWNRTVTSAAKAHPNARFLLSLGDQIDTGTGKQYDAFFAPDVMRTLPH
;
A
#
# COMPACT_ATOMS: atom_id res chain seq x y z
N MET A 1 37.86 -38.67 -35.54
CA MET A 1 36.48 -39.11 -35.81
C MET A 1 35.88 -38.16 -36.84
N LYS A 2 35.49 -38.72 -37.99
CA LYS A 2 34.70 -38.18 -39.12
C LYS A 2 33.48 -37.34 -38.62
N ILE A 3 32.88 -36.32 -39.26
CA ILE A 3 32.78 -35.84 -40.66
C ILE A 3 32.03 -34.48 -40.68
N LYS A 4 32.46 -33.57 -41.57
CA LYS A 4 31.75 -32.58 -42.44
C LYS A 4 30.66 -31.59 -41.92
N SER A 5 30.98 -30.30 -42.07
CA SER A 5 30.34 -29.27 -42.95
C SER A 5 28.94 -29.52 -43.53
N LEU A 6 28.05 -28.51 -43.46
CA LEU A 6 27.57 -27.79 -44.65
C LEU A 6 26.83 -26.48 -44.30
N ALA A 7 27.26 -25.38 -44.91
CA ALA A 7 26.43 -24.19 -45.12
C ALA A 7 25.47 -24.45 -46.30
N THR A 8 24.27 -23.89 -46.24
CA THR A 8 23.42 -23.76 -47.43
C THR A 8 22.66 -22.45 -47.36
N THR A 9 23.02 -21.55 -48.26
CA THR A 9 22.25 -20.39 -48.69
C THR A 9 21.25 -20.84 -49.75
N LEU A 10 19.97 -20.42 -49.68
CA LEU A 10 19.19 -19.84 -50.78
C LEU A 10 17.72 -19.66 -50.37
N GLY A 11 17.08 -18.59 -50.85
CA GLY A 11 15.63 -18.57 -51.00
C GLY A 11 14.96 -17.26 -50.61
N LEU A 12 15.26 -16.18 -51.34
CA LEU A 12 14.37 -15.03 -51.43
C LEU A 12 13.09 -15.49 -52.15
N VAL A 13 11.96 -15.50 -51.45
CA VAL A 13 10.63 -15.55 -52.10
C VAL A 13 9.90 -14.28 -51.72
N ALA A 14 9.88 -13.35 -52.67
CA ALA A 14 8.92 -12.25 -52.68
C ALA A 14 7.58 -12.81 -53.18
N LEU A 15 6.58 -12.84 -52.31
CA LEU A 15 5.18 -12.98 -52.68
C LEU A 15 4.45 -11.72 -52.22
N LEU A 16 4.22 -10.84 -53.20
CA LEU A 16 3.22 -9.78 -53.12
C LEU A 16 1.84 -10.45 -53.14
N SER A 17 1.12 -10.38 -52.03
CA SER A 17 -0.34 -10.53 -52.03
C SER A 17 -0.97 -9.40 -51.22
N SER A 18 -1.66 -8.55 -51.97
CA SER A 18 -2.62 -7.52 -51.63
C SER A 18 -3.46 -7.75 -50.36
N GLY A 19 -3.57 -6.69 -49.56
CA GLY A 19 -4.78 -6.32 -48.82
C GLY A 19 -5.09 -7.13 -47.55
N GLY A 20 -4.79 -6.55 -46.39
CA GLY A 20 -5.32 -7.05 -45.12
C GLY A 20 -4.66 -6.41 -43.89
N LEU A 21 -5.34 -5.43 -43.31
CA LEU A 21 -5.30 -4.99 -41.90
C LEU A 21 -3.91 -4.92 -41.23
N SER A 22 -3.38 -3.70 -41.14
CA SER A 22 -2.36 -3.37 -40.13
C SER A 22 -2.89 -3.71 -38.73
N PRO A 23 -2.15 -4.45 -37.89
CA PRO A 23 -2.36 -4.36 -36.46
C PRO A 23 -1.86 -2.98 -36.05
N ALA A 24 -2.79 -2.12 -35.60
CA ALA A 24 -2.44 -0.90 -34.89
C ALA A 24 -1.58 -1.30 -33.68
N LEU A 25 -0.29 -1.01 -33.75
CA LEU A 25 0.58 -0.93 -32.59
C LEU A 25 -0.01 0.16 -31.69
N GLY A 26 -0.82 -0.26 -30.72
CA GLY A 26 -1.28 0.58 -29.63
C GLY A 26 -0.07 1.05 -28.82
N THR A 27 0.49 2.19 -29.20
CA THR A 27 1.50 2.90 -28.43
C THR A 27 0.79 3.75 -27.39
N GLY A 28 0.95 3.37 -26.12
CA GLY A 28 0.51 4.18 -25.00
C GLY A 28 0.02 3.39 -23.80
N ALA A 29 0.75 2.35 -23.37
CA ALA A 29 0.71 2.02 -21.95
C ALA A 29 1.33 3.23 -21.24
N GLU A 30 0.48 4.11 -20.71
CA GLU A 30 0.88 5.19 -19.82
C GLU A 30 1.74 4.55 -18.73
N ALA A 31 3.04 4.87 -18.72
CA ALA A 31 3.91 4.45 -17.63
C ALA A 31 3.29 5.03 -16.35
N THR A 32 2.71 4.17 -15.52
CA THR A 32 2.13 4.58 -14.26
C THR A 32 3.26 5.22 -13.46
N LYS A 33 3.16 6.54 -13.27
CA LYS A 33 4.09 7.30 -12.44
C LYS A 33 4.06 6.69 -11.05
N GLN A 34 5.04 5.86 -10.72
CA GLN A 34 5.13 5.21 -9.42
C GLN A 34 5.20 6.30 -8.36
N VAL A 35 4.17 6.38 -7.52
CA VAL A 35 4.10 7.37 -6.45
C VAL A 35 4.87 6.83 -5.26
N ASP A 36 5.84 7.63 -4.81
CA ASP A 36 6.77 7.32 -3.72
C ASP A 36 6.10 7.50 -2.35
N ILE A 37 5.13 6.64 -2.01
CA ILE A 37 4.53 6.54 -0.66
C ILE A 37 5.11 5.31 0.05
N TYR A 38 5.71 5.52 1.21
CA TYR A 38 6.33 4.47 2.02
C TYR A 38 5.70 4.39 3.40
N ASN A 39 5.71 3.19 3.99
CA ASN A 39 5.34 2.92 5.38
C ASN A 39 4.02 3.61 5.80
N LEU A 40 3.03 3.56 4.91
CA LEU A 40 1.69 4.08 5.19
C LEU A 40 1.05 3.21 6.27
N GLY A 41 0.86 3.80 7.44
CA GLY A 41 0.15 3.21 8.57
C GLY A 41 -1.05 4.06 8.97
N MET A 42 -2.01 3.41 9.64
CA MET A 42 -3.20 4.04 10.20
C MET A 42 -3.34 3.57 11.64
N GLN A 43 -3.59 4.49 12.55
CA GLN A 43 -3.79 4.24 13.98
C GLN A 43 -5.25 4.49 14.36
N VAL A 44 -5.67 3.89 15.48
CA VAL A 44 -6.92 4.27 16.14
C VAL A 44 -6.81 5.73 16.61
N GLY A 45 -7.90 6.49 16.48
CA GLY A 45 -7.97 7.86 17.02
C GLY A 45 -8.63 7.90 18.41
N ASP A 46 -8.76 9.10 18.95
CA ASP A 46 -9.36 9.36 20.27
C ASP A 46 -10.82 8.87 20.39
N ARG A 47 -11.53 8.78 19.25
CA ARG A 47 -12.90 8.29 19.14
C ARG A 47 -13.00 7.19 18.10
N ASN A 48 -14.07 6.40 18.16
CA ASN A 48 -14.35 5.36 17.16
C ASN A 48 -14.56 5.92 15.74
N THR A 49 -14.79 7.22 15.66
CA THR A 49 -14.96 8.04 14.47
C THR A 49 -13.69 8.72 13.97
N ASP A 50 -12.55 8.47 14.62
CA ASP A 50 -11.31 9.21 14.37
C ASP A 50 -10.20 8.23 13.92
N ARG A 51 -9.30 8.68 13.03
CA ARG A 51 -8.14 7.92 12.54
C ARG A 51 -6.93 8.81 12.36
N ALA A 52 -5.78 8.37 12.84
CA ALA A 52 -4.51 9.04 12.56
C ALA A 52 -3.76 8.28 11.48
N PHE A 53 -3.25 8.99 10.47
CA PHE A 53 -2.46 8.43 9.39
C PHE A 53 -1.03 8.90 9.52
N THR A 54 -0.08 8.00 9.27
CA THR A 54 1.34 8.34 9.11
C THR A 54 1.84 7.72 7.81
N TRP A 55 2.57 8.48 7.01
CA TRP A 55 3.21 7.99 5.80
C TRP A 55 4.48 8.76 5.51
N TYR A 56 5.27 8.23 4.58
CA TYR A 56 6.55 8.79 4.23
C TYR A 56 6.67 9.03 2.73
N THR A 57 7.39 10.08 2.36
CA THR A 57 7.73 10.40 0.97
C THR A 57 9.21 10.73 0.82
N LYS A 58 9.71 10.73 -0.42
CA LYS A 58 11.06 11.25 -0.74
C LYS A 58 11.04 12.68 -1.26
N LYS A 59 9.89 13.15 -1.76
CA LYS A 59 9.76 14.44 -2.45
C LYS A 59 9.16 15.46 -1.49
N ILE A 60 9.84 16.60 -1.33
CA ILE A 60 9.34 17.73 -0.55
C ILE A 60 8.02 18.23 -1.17
N GLY A 61 7.04 18.50 -0.32
CA GLY A 61 5.79 19.15 -0.68
C GLY A 61 4.70 18.86 0.34
N GLU A 62 3.68 19.71 0.37
CA GLU A 62 2.49 19.47 1.19
C GLU A 62 1.86 18.12 0.82
N GLN A 63 1.43 17.40 1.84
CA GLN A 63 0.71 16.13 1.72
C GLN A 63 -0.65 16.18 2.40
N SER A 64 -1.55 15.27 2.03
CA SER A 64 -2.90 15.21 2.58
C SER A 64 -3.47 13.80 2.51
N VAL A 65 -4.53 13.57 3.27
CA VAL A 65 -5.42 12.41 3.16
C VAL A 65 -6.66 12.84 2.38
N LYS A 66 -7.02 12.12 1.31
CA LYS A 66 -8.35 12.20 0.68
C LYS A 66 -9.17 11.01 1.15
N ILE A 67 -10.40 11.25 1.61
CA ILE A 67 -11.27 10.22 2.19
C ILE A 67 -12.75 10.45 1.87
N ALA A 68 -13.47 9.36 1.58
CA ALA A 68 -14.92 9.38 1.39
C ALA A 68 -15.53 8.04 1.82
N PRO A 69 -16.84 7.97 2.14
CA PRO A 69 -17.53 6.70 2.29
C PRO A 69 -17.32 5.82 1.06
N ALA A 70 -16.94 4.56 1.26
CA ALA A 70 -16.56 3.67 0.15
C ALA A 70 -17.70 3.45 -0.87
N LYS A 71 -18.96 3.59 -0.44
CA LYS A 71 -20.15 3.53 -1.30
C LYS A 71 -20.26 4.68 -2.32
N GLU A 72 -19.50 5.75 -2.14
CA GLU A 72 -19.47 6.91 -3.03
C GLU A 72 -18.37 6.81 -4.10
N MET A 73 -17.56 5.76 -4.05
CA MET A 73 -16.56 5.50 -5.08
C MET A 73 -17.22 5.14 -6.41
N VAL A 74 -16.62 5.62 -7.51
CA VAL A 74 -17.03 5.29 -8.87
C VAL A 74 -15.80 4.82 -9.64
N GLY A 75 -15.86 3.65 -10.28
CA GLY A 75 -14.75 3.12 -11.08
C GLY A 75 -13.43 2.95 -10.31
N GLY A 76 -13.50 2.59 -9.02
CA GLY A 76 -12.30 2.41 -8.19
C GLY A 76 -11.63 3.70 -7.71
N LYS A 77 -12.22 4.87 -7.99
CA LYS A 77 -11.68 6.18 -7.60
C LYS A 77 -12.56 6.84 -6.53
N LEU A 78 -11.93 7.68 -5.72
CA LEU A 78 -12.64 8.59 -4.82
C LEU A 78 -13.41 9.65 -5.62
N PRO A 79 -14.58 10.11 -5.14
CA PRO A 79 -15.34 11.16 -5.80
C PRO A 79 -14.60 12.50 -5.76
N GLU A 80 -14.91 13.41 -6.70
CA GLU A 80 -14.32 14.76 -6.73
C GLU A 80 -14.55 15.54 -5.42
N GLY A 81 -15.71 15.34 -4.79
CA GLY A 81 -16.07 15.92 -3.50
C GLY A 81 -15.52 15.20 -2.26
N ALA A 82 -14.56 14.27 -2.42
CA ALA A 82 -13.96 13.59 -1.29
C ALA A 82 -13.33 14.59 -0.31
N ARG A 83 -13.53 14.35 0.99
CA ARG A 83 -12.98 15.20 2.05
C ARG A 83 -11.45 15.14 1.97
N THR A 84 -10.82 16.30 1.96
CA THR A 84 -9.36 16.43 2.04
C THR A 84 -8.96 16.92 3.43
N VAL A 85 -8.05 16.22 4.09
CA VAL A 85 -7.48 16.57 5.39
C VAL A 85 -5.98 16.80 5.18
N LYS A 86 -5.51 18.03 5.45
CA LYS A 86 -4.10 18.37 5.35
C LYS A 86 -3.29 17.67 6.44
N GLU A 87 -2.03 17.41 6.15
CA GLU A 87 -1.09 17.04 7.20
C GLU A 87 -0.94 18.15 8.24
N GLU A 88 -0.66 17.74 9.48
CA GLU A 88 -0.48 18.63 10.64
C GLU A 88 0.97 18.62 11.11
N LYS A 89 1.68 17.51 10.89
CA LYS A 89 3.06 17.35 11.34
C LYS A 89 3.91 16.68 10.26
N PRO A 90 4.56 17.48 9.40
CA PRO A 90 5.63 17.01 8.54
C PRO A 90 6.99 17.06 9.26
N GLY A 91 7.93 16.24 8.82
CA GLY A 91 9.33 16.35 9.26
C GLY A 91 10.25 15.39 8.52
N VAL A 92 11.52 15.35 8.93
CA VAL A 92 12.53 14.45 8.37
C VAL A 92 12.57 13.15 9.18
N SER A 93 12.64 12.00 8.50
CA SER A 93 12.80 10.70 9.15
C SER A 93 14.14 10.57 9.87
N ILE A 94 14.25 9.65 10.84
CA ILE A 94 15.46 9.47 11.64
C ILE A 94 16.69 9.07 10.80
N ASP A 95 16.47 8.27 9.75
CA ASP A 95 17.49 7.87 8.78
C ASP A 95 17.83 8.99 7.76
N ARG A 96 17.14 10.14 7.84
CA ARG A 96 17.26 11.31 6.95
C ARG A 96 17.05 10.99 5.47
N ALA A 97 16.50 9.83 5.14
CA ALA A 97 16.28 9.40 3.77
C ALA A 97 14.88 9.77 3.24
N ARG A 98 13.95 10.12 4.14
CA ARG A 98 12.54 10.38 3.84
C ARG A 98 11.99 11.55 4.65
N LEU A 99 10.81 11.99 4.27
CA LEU A 99 9.98 12.91 5.02
C LEU A 99 8.81 12.12 5.60
N TYR A 100 8.49 12.34 6.87
CA TYR A 100 7.27 11.79 7.48
C TYR A 100 6.16 12.84 7.45
N HIS A 101 4.93 12.35 7.39
CA HIS A 101 3.71 13.14 7.32
C HIS A 101 2.68 12.51 8.26
N GLN A 102 1.98 13.33 9.03
CA GLN A 102 0.91 12.88 9.92
C GLN A 102 -0.35 13.70 9.70
N ALA A 103 -1.51 13.04 9.71
CA ALA A 103 -2.82 13.69 9.61
C ALA A 103 -3.84 12.98 10.51
N HIS A 104 -4.66 13.74 11.23
CA HIS A 104 -5.75 13.24 12.06
C HIS A 104 -7.10 13.51 11.39
N VAL A 105 -7.75 12.43 10.94
CA VAL A 105 -9.07 12.48 10.33
C VAL A 105 -10.11 12.22 11.42
N THR A 106 -10.85 13.26 11.78
CA THR A 106 -11.87 13.21 12.84
C THR A 106 -13.29 13.30 12.30
N GLY A 107 -14.27 12.86 13.09
CA GLY A 107 -15.69 13.05 12.78
C GLY A 107 -16.20 12.20 11.63
N LEU A 108 -15.60 11.03 11.41
CA LEU A 108 -16.16 10.01 10.52
C LEU A 108 -17.44 9.43 11.11
N LYS A 109 -18.36 8.97 10.27
CA LYS A 109 -19.52 8.19 10.75
C LYS A 109 -19.05 6.86 11.31
N ALA A 110 -19.59 6.45 12.46
CA ALA A 110 -19.39 5.12 13.03
C ALA A 110 -19.99 4.02 12.12
N ASN A 111 -19.55 2.78 12.28
CA ASN A 111 -20.03 1.61 11.53
C ASN A 111 -20.08 1.84 10.00
N THR A 112 -19.05 2.48 9.45
CA THR A 112 -19.02 2.91 8.05
C THR A 112 -17.70 2.52 7.42
N ARG A 113 -17.77 1.94 6.22
CA ARG A 113 -16.59 1.67 5.39
C ARG A 113 -16.18 2.94 4.66
N TYR A 114 -14.92 3.33 4.79
CA TYR A 114 -14.30 4.46 4.10
C TYR A 114 -13.27 3.96 3.11
N ALA A 115 -13.11 4.72 2.03
CA ALA A 115 -12.00 4.62 1.12
C ALA A 115 -11.10 5.86 1.29
N TYR A 116 -9.80 5.68 1.18
CA TYR A 116 -8.83 6.75 1.36
C TYR A 116 -7.60 6.59 0.47
N GLN A 117 -6.90 7.69 0.24
CA GLN A 117 -5.57 7.74 -0.36
C GLN A 117 -4.76 8.85 0.31
N VAL A 118 -3.44 8.75 0.27
CA VAL A 118 -2.53 9.79 0.79
C VAL A 118 -1.64 10.31 -0.33
N GLY A 119 -1.25 11.57 -0.27
CA GLY A 119 -0.39 12.16 -1.28
C GLY A 119 -0.69 13.63 -1.57
N SER A 120 -0.41 14.04 -2.79
CA SER A 120 -0.80 15.36 -3.31
C SER A 120 -0.88 15.37 -4.84
N ASP A 121 -1.60 16.33 -5.41
CA ASP A 121 -1.71 16.45 -6.87
C ASP A 121 -0.33 16.70 -7.54
N LYS A 122 0.60 17.34 -6.82
CA LYS A 122 1.97 17.59 -7.28
C LYS A 122 2.84 16.32 -7.24
N ASN A 123 2.84 15.60 -6.12
CA ASN A 123 3.75 14.47 -5.90
C ASN A 123 3.14 13.12 -6.32
N GLY A 124 1.84 13.07 -6.57
CA GLY A 124 1.06 11.87 -6.83
C GLY A 124 0.30 11.41 -5.57
N TRP A 125 -0.71 10.58 -5.81
CA TRP A 125 -1.51 9.94 -4.76
C TRP A 125 -1.18 8.44 -4.69
N SER A 126 -1.27 7.85 -3.51
CA SER A 126 -1.23 6.40 -3.33
C SER A 126 -2.36 5.71 -4.10
N ASP A 127 -2.31 4.37 -4.15
CA ASP A 127 -3.51 3.59 -4.43
C ASP A 127 -4.64 3.93 -3.43
N VAL A 128 -5.86 3.58 -3.82
CA VAL A 128 -7.03 3.73 -2.95
C VAL A 128 -7.13 2.51 -2.05
N TYR A 129 -7.06 2.75 -0.74
CA TYR A 129 -7.24 1.74 0.29
C TYR A 129 -8.57 1.93 1.00
N SER A 130 -8.94 1.01 1.89
CA SER A 130 -10.20 1.09 2.61
C SER A 130 -10.12 0.49 3.99
N PHE A 131 -10.90 1.03 4.91
CA PHE A 131 -11.05 0.55 6.28
C PHE A 131 -12.48 0.76 6.78
N SER A 132 -12.80 0.20 7.94
CA SER A 132 -14.10 0.39 8.61
C SER A 132 -13.95 1.09 9.95
N THR A 133 -14.84 2.04 10.24
CA THR A 133 -15.01 2.59 11.59
C THR A 133 -15.85 1.65 12.45
N PRO A 134 -15.48 1.37 13.71
CA PRO A 134 -16.31 0.55 14.58
C PRO A 134 -17.58 1.29 14.99
N LYS A 135 -18.64 0.51 15.31
CA LYS A 135 -19.91 1.05 15.80
C LYS A 135 -19.75 1.85 17.10
N SER A 136 -18.91 1.37 18.01
CA SER A 136 -18.53 2.04 19.26
C SER A 136 -17.19 1.50 19.77
N PHE A 137 -16.65 2.13 20.81
CA PHE A 137 -15.53 1.60 21.61
C PHE A 137 -15.98 0.71 22.77
N SER A 138 -17.23 0.25 22.80
CA SER A 138 -17.66 -0.69 23.85
C SER A 138 -16.80 -1.95 23.84
N THR A 139 -16.48 -2.40 25.06
CA THR A 139 -15.74 -3.61 25.41
C THR A 139 -16.52 -4.89 25.15
N ASP A 140 -17.83 -4.81 24.94
CA ASP A 140 -18.72 -5.97 24.95
C ASP A 140 -18.69 -6.78 23.64
N SER A 141 -17.90 -6.36 22.65
CA SER A 141 -17.86 -6.97 21.31
C SER A 141 -16.62 -6.59 20.47
N GLY A 142 -15.56 -6.08 21.09
CA GLY A 142 -14.36 -5.65 20.37
C GLY A 142 -13.34 -6.76 20.25
N GLU A 143 -13.12 -7.27 19.03
CA GLU A 143 -11.97 -8.11 18.71
C GLU A 143 -10.82 -7.26 18.22
N PHE A 144 -9.59 -7.62 18.59
CA PHE A 144 -8.36 -7.08 18.05
C PHE A 144 -7.34 -8.21 17.89
N LEU A 145 -6.40 -8.03 16.96
CA LEU A 145 -5.29 -8.96 16.78
C LEU A 145 -4.13 -8.52 17.66
N ALA A 146 -3.49 -9.43 18.38
CA ALA A 146 -2.23 -9.16 19.06
C ALA A 146 -1.10 -9.93 18.36
N VAL A 147 -0.02 -9.25 18.05
CA VAL A 147 1.13 -9.81 17.33
C VAL A 147 2.43 -9.31 17.97
N GLY A 148 3.44 -10.16 18.01
CA GLY A 148 4.76 -9.82 18.52
C GLY A 148 5.84 -10.47 17.66
N ASP A 149 7.05 -9.93 17.79
CA ASP A 149 8.26 -10.57 17.29
C ASP A 149 8.28 -10.88 15.77
N PRO A 150 7.78 -10.01 14.85
CA PRO A 150 8.04 -10.22 13.43
C PRO A 150 9.54 -10.17 13.10
N GLN A 151 10.28 -9.38 13.88
CA GLN A 151 11.73 -9.18 13.90
C GLN A 151 12.35 -9.17 12.50
N ILE A 152 11.78 -8.35 11.60
CA ILE A 152 12.15 -8.36 10.19
C ILE A 152 13.65 -8.10 10.02
N GLY A 153 14.33 -9.08 9.43
CA GLY A 153 15.75 -9.04 9.08
C GLY A 153 16.67 -9.81 10.03
N SER A 154 16.16 -10.40 11.12
CA SER A 154 16.95 -11.23 12.03
C SER A 154 17.34 -12.59 11.42
N GLY A 155 16.54 -13.11 10.47
CA GLY A 155 16.76 -14.42 9.87
C GLY A 155 17.87 -14.47 8.81
N ASN A 156 18.56 -13.35 8.51
CA ASN A 156 19.48 -13.25 7.36
C ASN A 156 18.87 -13.76 6.03
N GLY A 157 17.54 -13.63 5.89
CA GLY A 157 16.77 -14.15 4.76
C GLY A 157 16.40 -15.63 4.83
N LYS A 158 16.65 -16.34 5.95
CA LYS A 158 16.30 -17.76 6.16
C LYS A 158 15.85 -18.06 7.61
N PRO A 159 14.55 -18.36 7.84
CA PRO A 159 13.44 -18.15 6.91
C PRO A 159 13.30 -16.68 6.52
N ASN A 160 12.55 -16.38 5.46
CA ASN A 160 12.29 -14.99 5.08
C ASN A 160 11.29 -14.37 6.07
N ASP A 161 11.78 -13.55 7.00
CA ASP A 161 10.97 -12.90 8.04
C ASP A 161 9.81 -12.10 7.46
N ALA A 162 10.00 -11.43 6.31
CA ALA A 162 8.96 -10.63 5.66
C ALA A 162 7.84 -11.49 5.08
N GLU A 163 8.16 -12.65 4.49
CA GLU A 163 7.16 -13.61 4.02
C GLU A 163 6.41 -14.24 5.19
N GLY A 164 7.13 -14.60 6.25
CA GLY A 164 6.55 -15.10 7.50
C GLY A 164 5.56 -14.11 8.09
N TRP A 165 5.98 -12.86 8.23
CA TRP A 165 5.16 -11.76 8.71
C TRP A 165 3.91 -11.54 7.86
N ASN A 166 4.07 -11.42 6.53
CA ASN A 166 2.94 -11.25 5.62
C ASN A 166 1.93 -12.39 5.75
N ARG A 167 2.40 -13.64 5.82
CA ARG A 167 1.54 -14.81 6.02
C ARG A 167 0.81 -14.75 7.36
N THR A 168 1.49 -14.36 8.44
CA THR A 168 0.91 -14.26 9.78
C THR A 168 -0.23 -13.25 9.82
N VAL A 169 0.01 -11.98 9.43
CA VAL A 169 -1.04 -10.95 9.50
C VAL A 169 -2.18 -11.19 8.54
N THR A 170 -1.88 -11.69 7.34
CA THR A 170 -2.92 -12.02 6.35
C THR A 170 -3.80 -13.16 6.84
N SER A 171 -3.22 -14.21 7.42
CA SER A 171 -3.99 -15.34 7.95
C SER A 171 -4.84 -14.93 9.15
N ALA A 172 -4.28 -14.13 10.06
CA ALA A 172 -5.00 -13.63 11.24
C ALA A 172 -6.18 -12.72 10.83
N ALA A 173 -5.96 -11.76 9.94
CA ALA A 173 -7.02 -10.88 9.44
C ALA A 173 -8.11 -11.64 8.67
N LYS A 174 -7.74 -12.70 7.95
CA LYS A 174 -8.71 -13.58 7.26
C LYS A 174 -9.55 -14.41 8.24
N ALA A 175 -8.94 -14.92 9.31
CA ALA A 175 -9.64 -15.68 10.34
C ALA A 175 -10.55 -14.78 11.21
N HIS A 176 -10.15 -13.52 11.39
CA HIS A 176 -10.82 -12.53 12.24
C HIS A 176 -11.19 -11.28 11.43
N PRO A 177 -12.12 -11.37 10.47
CA PRO A 177 -12.46 -10.26 9.58
C PRO A 177 -13.11 -9.06 10.28
N ASN A 178 -13.52 -9.23 11.55
CA ASN A 178 -14.13 -8.20 12.38
C ASN A 178 -13.14 -7.56 13.36
N ALA A 179 -11.86 -7.96 13.33
CA ALA A 179 -10.82 -7.33 14.14
C ALA A 179 -10.80 -5.82 13.88
N ARG A 180 -10.78 -5.04 14.96
CA ARG A 180 -10.89 -3.57 14.90
C ARG A 180 -9.54 -2.88 14.71
N PHE A 181 -8.49 -3.51 15.19
CA PHE A 181 -7.10 -3.06 15.07
C PHE A 181 -6.16 -4.24 15.33
N LEU A 182 -4.89 -4.04 15.02
CA LEU A 182 -3.77 -4.92 15.33
C LEU A 182 -2.89 -4.23 16.37
N LEU A 183 -2.62 -4.90 17.47
CA LEU A 183 -1.72 -4.45 18.52
C LEU A 183 -0.37 -5.13 18.34
N SER A 184 0.67 -4.34 18.05
CA SER A 184 2.05 -4.82 18.04
C SER A 184 2.61 -4.80 19.47
N LEU A 185 3.17 -5.93 19.92
CA LEU A 185 3.75 -6.11 21.25
C LEU A 185 5.26 -5.84 21.30
N GLY A 186 5.88 -5.48 20.18
CA GLY A 186 7.32 -5.21 20.11
C GLY A 186 8.01 -5.99 18.98
N ASP A 187 9.33 -5.79 18.90
CA ASP A 187 10.26 -6.51 18.03
C ASP A 187 9.83 -6.57 16.57
N GLN A 188 9.43 -5.41 16.04
CA GLN A 188 8.94 -5.25 14.66
C GLN A 188 10.05 -5.51 13.64
N ILE A 189 11.23 -4.93 13.86
CA ILE A 189 12.39 -4.98 12.97
C ILE A 189 13.67 -5.16 13.78
N ASP A 190 14.76 -5.58 13.13
CA ASP A 190 15.99 -5.98 13.83
C ASP A 190 17.05 -4.86 13.94
N THR A 191 17.30 -4.10 12.87
CA THR A 191 18.46 -3.19 12.76
C THR A 191 18.11 -1.71 12.57
N GLY A 192 16.83 -1.35 12.54
CA GLY A 192 16.41 0.05 12.36
C GLY A 192 16.46 0.56 10.91
N THR A 193 16.71 -0.32 9.92
CA THR A 193 16.90 0.13 8.53
C THR A 193 15.57 0.38 7.82
N GLY A 194 15.56 1.39 6.93
CA GLY A 194 14.38 1.72 6.12
C GLY A 194 13.83 0.53 5.31
N LYS A 195 14.70 -0.37 4.82
CA LYS A 195 14.29 -1.58 4.09
C LYS A 195 13.52 -2.58 4.96
N GLN A 196 13.90 -2.72 6.23
CA GLN A 196 13.17 -3.61 7.15
C GLN A 196 11.80 -3.02 7.49
N TYR A 197 11.70 -1.70 7.65
CA TYR A 197 10.39 -1.05 7.77
C TYR A 197 9.54 -1.19 6.50
N ASP A 198 10.14 -1.03 5.31
CA ASP A 198 9.41 -1.25 4.05
C ASP A 198 8.80 -2.65 3.99
N ALA A 199 9.55 -3.67 4.43
CA ALA A 199 9.08 -5.05 4.50
C ALA A 199 8.03 -5.27 5.61
N PHE A 200 8.17 -4.63 6.77
CA PHE A 200 7.18 -4.69 7.85
C PHE A 200 5.83 -4.10 7.43
N PHE A 201 5.83 -2.97 6.72
CA PHE A 201 4.61 -2.31 6.22
C PHE A 201 4.13 -2.83 4.86
N ALA A 202 4.84 -3.78 4.24
CA ALA A 202 4.48 -4.32 2.93
C ALA A 202 3.09 -5.00 2.89
N PRO A 203 2.68 -5.82 3.87
CA PRO A 203 1.40 -6.54 3.83
C PRO A 203 0.21 -5.59 3.67
N ASP A 204 -0.75 -5.97 2.82
CA ASP A 204 -1.93 -5.14 2.55
C ASP A 204 -2.77 -4.84 3.80
N VAL A 205 -2.77 -5.77 4.77
CA VAL A 205 -3.44 -5.60 6.07
C VAL A 205 -2.99 -4.32 6.77
N MET A 206 -1.72 -3.92 6.61
CA MET A 206 -1.15 -2.70 7.20
C MET A 206 -1.78 -1.41 6.64
N ARG A 207 -2.50 -1.48 5.51
CA ARG A 207 -3.21 -0.33 4.92
C ARG A 207 -4.72 -0.37 5.16
N THR A 208 -5.24 -1.46 5.71
CA THR A 208 -6.69 -1.67 5.91
C THR A 208 -7.10 -1.79 7.37
N LEU A 209 -6.19 -2.23 8.25
CA LEU A 209 -6.42 -2.44 9.67
C LEU A 209 -5.57 -1.46 10.49
N PRO A 210 -6.18 -0.70 11.43
CA PRO A 210 -5.40 0.18 12.30
C PRO A 210 -4.37 -0.58 13.13
N HIS A 211 -3.19 0.00 13.39
CA HIS A 211 -2.11 -0.60 14.18
C HIS A 211 -1.15 0.44 14.77
#